data_AF-A0A2D6LMZ1-F1
#
_entry.id   AF-A0A2D6LMZ1-F1
#
_cell.length_a   1.000
_cell.length_b   1.000
_cell.length_c   1.000
_cell.angle_alpha   90.00
_cell.angle_beta   90.00
_cell.angle_gamma   90.00
#
_symmetry.space_group_name_H-M   'P 1'
#
loop_
_entity.id
_entity.type
_entity.pdbx_description
1 polymer ?
#
loop_
_entity_poly.entity_id
_entity_poly.type
_entity_poly.pdbx_seq_one_letter_code
_entity_poly.pdbx_strand_id
1 'polypeptide(L)'
;MSSQANVIITCAITGAIHTPTMSEYLPVTPEQIAEQSIEAARAGAAIVHLHARDPEDGRPTPDPDVFRQFLPQIKEATDAVINVTTGGGHGMTVQERLAAAMAFEPEMCSLNMGSMNFGLFHLLPRYTTWKYDWEPQQLETTRDYIFKNTFKDIETILEQLGQGCGTRFEFECYDVGHLYTLAHFLERGLVQPPLFVQTIFGVLGGIGPDSENLLHMKRIADKLFGDDYLWSILAAGRHQLGLCTMGATMGGNVRVGLEDNLYLAKGEYARSNAVLVQRMREILNRLSLTIATPSEVRERLQLKGKTAVRF
;
A
#
# COMPACT_ATOMS: atom_id res chain seq x y z
N MET A 1 3.17 32.62 6.08
CA MET A 1 2.38 31.38 6.26
C MET A 1 3.31 30.24 5.92
N SER A 2 3.60 29.33 6.86
CA SER A 2 4.41 28.14 6.56
C SER A 2 3.60 27.30 5.56
N SER A 3 4.09 27.13 4.33
CA SER A 3 3.37 26.34 3.32
C SER A 3 3.39 24.88 3.76
N GLN A 4 2.22 24.32 4.10
CA GLN A 4 2.04 22.89 4.29
C GLN A 4 2.60 22.15 3.05
N ALA A 5 3.41 21.12 3.27
CA ALA A 5 3.97 20.34 2.17
C ALA A 5 2.85 19.70 1.33
N ASN A 6 3.08 19.59 0.02
CA ASN A 6 2.12 18.98 -0.91
C ASN A 6 1.75 17.55 -0.46
N VAL A 7 0.48 17.18 -0.56
CA VAL A 7 -0.03 15.88 -0.12
C VAL A 7 0.34 14.80 -1.13
N ILE A 8 1.05 13.76 -0.68
CA ILE A 8 1.34 12.57 -1.51
C ILE A 8 0.06 11.74 -1.60
N ILE A 9 -0.37 11.42 -2.81
CA ILE A 9 -1.41 10.42 -3.06
C ILE A 9 -0.72 9.14 -3.52
N THR A 10 -0.84 8.08 -2.72
CA THR A 10 -0.52 6.71 -3.13
C THR A 10 -1.78 6.04 -3.67
N CYS A 11 -1.67 5.35 -4.80
CA CYS A 11 -2.75 4.51 -5.32
C CYS A 11 -2.36 3.03 -5.28
N ALA A 12 -3.06 2.23 -4.48
CA ALA A 12 -2.87 0.79 -4.37
C ALA A 12 -3.83 0.05 -5.29
N ILE A 13 -3.26 -0.59 -6.31
CA ILE A 13 -3.98 -0.87 -7.55
C ILE A 13 -4.89 -2.09 -7.43
N THR A 14 -4.42 -3.18 -6.82
CA THR A 14 -5.16 -4.44 -6.80
C THR A 14 -5.04 -5.25 -5.52
N GLY A 15 -3.90 -5.21 -4.85
CA GLY A 15 -3.64 -5.98 -3.63
C GLY A 15 -3.79 -7.48 -3.75
N ALA A 16 -3.99 -8.09 -2.57
CA ALA A 16 -4.24 -9.51 -2.41
C ALA A 16 -5.50 -9.83 -1.56
N ILE A 17 -6.25 -8.80 -1.15
CA ILE A 17 -7.43 -8.91 -0.27
C ILE A 17 -8.69 -9.20 -1.07
N HIS A 18 -9.07 -8.26 -1.94
CA HIS A 18 -10.26 -8.41 -2.78
C HIS A 18 -10.04 -9.50 -3.84
N THR A 19 -11.12 -10.17 -4.22
CA THR A 19 -11.10 -11.25 -5.22
C THR A 19 -11.95 -10.91 -6.44
N PRO A 20 -11.73 -11.54 -7.61
CA PRO A 20 -12.43 -11.20 -8.86
C PRO A 20 -13.97 -11.26 -8.82
N THR A 21 -14.55 -12.04 -7.92
CA THR A 21 -16.01 -12.09 -7.68
C THR A 21 -16.52 -10.79 -7.07
N MET A 22 -15.71 -10.09 -6.27
CA MET A 22 -16.16 -8.94 -5.47
C MET A 22 -16.41 -7.68 -6.30
N SER A 23 -15.70 -7.53 -7.42
CA SER A 23 -15.86 -6.43 -8.36
C SER A 23 -15.31 -6.83 -9.74
N GLU A 24 -16.05 -6.50 -10.79
CA GLU A 24 -15.58 -6.64 -12.19
C GLU A 24 -14.47 -5.64 -12.54
N TYR A 25 -14.30 -4.58 -11.75
CA TYR A 25 -13.32 -3.51 -11.99
C TYR A 25 -11.98 -3.77 -11.30
N LEU A 26 -11.87 -4.82 -10.48
CA LEU A 26 -10.62 -5.21 -9.82
C LEU A 26 -9.61 -5.66 -10.90
N PRO A 27 -8.47 -4.96 -11.08
CA PRO A 27 -7.52 -5.32 -12.13
C PRO A 27 -6.83 -6.64 -11.78
N VAL A 28 -6.88 -7.60 -12.72
CA VAL A 28 -6.33 -8.94 -12.58
C VAL A 28 -5.12 -9.13 -13.48
N THR A 29 -5.25 -8.88 -14.79
CA THR A 29 -4.15 -9.16 -15.73
C THR A 29 -3.04 -8.12 -15.65
N PRO A 30 -1.80 -8.44 -16.07
CA PRO A 30 -0.72 -7.47 -16.17
C PRO A 30 -1.10 -6.20 -16.94
N GLU A 31 -1.84 -6.33 -18.03
CA GLU A 31 -2.31 -5.19 -18.84
C GLU A 31 -3.28 -4.31 -18.06
N GLN A 32 -4.25 -4.91 -17.35
CA GLN A 32 -5.18 -4.17 -16.51
C GLN A 32 -4.48 -3.46 -15.35
N ILE A 33 -3.48 -4.10 -14.73
CA ILE A 33 -2.67 -3.51 -13.67
C ILE A 33 -1.85 -2.33 -14.22
N ALA A 34 -1.21 -2.49 -15.38
CA ALA A 34 -0.46 -1.42 -16.04
C ALA A 34 -1.35 -0.23 -16.40
N GLU A 35 -2.47 -0.48 -17.09
CA GLU A 35 -3.43 0.55 -17.50
C GLU A 35 -3.94 1.34 -16.29
N GLN A 36 -4.48 0.65 -15.28
CA GLN A 36 -5.03 1.33 -14.11
C GLN A 36 -3.95 2.07 -13.28
N SER A 37 -2.70 1.60 -13.28
CA SER A 37 -1.58 2.33 -12.67
C SER A 37 -1.27 3.63 -13.40
N ILE A 38 -1.23 3.59 -14.73
CA ILE A 38 -0.96 4.76 -15.58
C ILE A 38 -2.10 5.77 -15.44
N GLU A 39 -3.35 5.31 -15.46
CA GLU A 39 -4.51 6.17 -15.27
C GLU A 39 -4.55 6.80 -13.87
N ALA A 40 -4.23 6.04 -12.82
CA ALA A 40 -4.11 6.56 -11.47
C ALA A 40 -3.02 7.64 -11.36
N ALA A 41 -1.86 7.43 -11.99
CA ALA A 41 -0.81 8.44 -12.05
C ALA A 41 -1.26 9.71 -12.78
N ARG A 42 -1.92 9.57 -13.94
CA ARG A 42 -2.50 10.70 -14.69
C ARG A 42 -3.56 11.47 -13.89
N ALA A 43 -4.31 10.77 -13.03
CA ALA A 43 -5.29 11.39 -12.14
C ALA A 43 -4.65 12.21 -11.01
N GLY A 44 -3.41 11.91 -10.64
CA GLY A 44 -2.64 12.64 -9.62
C GLY A 44 -1.96 11.76 -8.56
N ALA A 45 -1.94 10.43 -8.71
CA ALA A 45 -1.18 9.57 -7.82
C ALA A 45 0.33 9.74 -8.09
N ALA A 46 1.09 10.06 -7.04
CA ALA A 46 2.53 10.21 -7.13
C ALA A 46 3.28 8.90 -6.86
N ILE A 47 2.61 7.96 -6.18
CA ILE A 47 3.08 6.59 -5.91
C ILE A 47 2.00 5.62 -6.37
N VAL A 48 2.40 4.54 -7.06
CA VAL A 48 1.54 3.38 -7.35
C VAL A 48 2.06 2.17 -6.58
N HIS A 49 1.21 1.59 -5.73
CA HIS A 49 1.50 0.39 -4.95
C HIS A 49 0.99 -0.85 -5.67
N LEU A 50 1.88 -1.81 -5.90
CA LEU A 50 1.68 -2.88 -6.86
C LEU A 50 1.80 -4.26 -6.23
N HIS A 51 0.81 -5.09 -6.54
CA HIS A 51 0.79 -6.54 -6.39
C HIS A 51 0.64 -7.16 -7.78
N ALA A 52 1.02 -8.43 -7.92
CA ALA A 52 0.70 -9.23 -9.09
C ALA A 52 -0.41 -10.25 -8.76
N ARG A 53 -1.14 -10.62 -9.80
CA ARG A 53 -2.14 -11.68 -9.76
C ARG A 53 -1.90 -12.63 -10.94
N ASP A 54 -2.26 -13.89 -10.75
CA ASP A 54 -2.31 -14.88 -11.82
C ASP A 54 -3.23 -14.35 -12.92
N PRO A 55 -2.74 -14.20 -14.17
CA PRO A 55 -3.54 -13.66 -15.26
C PRO A 55 -4.76 -14.52 -15.62
N GLU A 56 -4.78 -15.81 -15.30
CA GLU A 56 -5.85 -16.74 -15.65
C GLU A 56 -7.04 -16.64 -14.69
N ASP A 57 -6.78 -16.56 -13.38
CA ASP A 57 -7.82 -16.68 -12.34
C ASP A 57 -7.82 -15.55 -11.28
N GLY A 58 -6.88 -14.62 -11.33
CA GLY A 58 -6.79 -13.49 -10.43
C GLY A 58 -6.25 -13.78 -9.03
N ARG A 59 -5.74 -14.98 -8.77
CA ARG A 59 -5.12 -15.35 -7.50
C ARG A 59 -3.85 -14.52 -7.25
N PRO A 60 -3.59 -14.05 -6.02
CA PRO A 60 -2.33 -13.36 -5.72
C PRO A 60 -1.11 -14.22 -6.06
N THR A 61 -0.12 -13.67 -6.75
CA THR A 61 1.13 -14.37 -7.11
C THR A 61 2.35 -13.53 -6.75
N PRO A 62 3.44 -14.15 -6.21
CA PRO A 62 4.71 -13.46 -5.97
C PRO A 62 5.63 -13.48 -7.20
N ASP A 63 5.20 -14.12 -8.30
CA ASP A 63 6.05 -14.48 -9.43
C ASP A 63 6.65 -13.25 -10.13
N PRO A 64 7.99 -13.07 -10.08
CA PRO A 64 8.67 -11.97 -10.77
C PRO A 64 8.39 -11.92 -12.28
N ASP A 65 8.12 -13.05 -12.92
CA ASP A 65 7.83 -13.09 -14.36
C ASP A 65 6.48 -12.45 -14.69
N VAL A 66 5.52 -12.45 -13.75
CA VAL A 66 4.26 -11.71 -13.89
C VAL A 66 4.50 -10.21 -13.68
N PHE A 67 5.29 -9.83 -12.66
CA PHE A 67 5.70 -8.43 -12.46
C PHE A 67 6.44 -7.86 -13.68
N ARG A 68 7.30 -8.66 -14.33
CA ARG A 68 8.05 -8.24 -15.54
C ARG A 68 7.16 -7.75 -16.66
N GLN A 69 5.91 -8.24 -16.73
CA GLN A 69 5.00 -7.92 -17.82
C GLN A 69 4.43 -6.50 -17.70
N PHE A 70 4.30 -5.94 -16.49
CA PHE A 70 3.69 -4.62 -16.29
C PHE A 70 4.64 -3.54 -15.76
N LEU A 71 5.68 -3.88 -14.99
CA LEU A 71 6.58 -2.88 -14.41
C LEU A 71 7.27 -1.98 -15.45
N PRO A 72 7.86 -2.51 -16.56
CA PRO A 72 8.46 -1.67 -17.60
C PRO A 72 7.45 -0.76 -18.29
N GLN A 73 6.23 -1.26 -18.55
CA GLN A 73 5.17 -0.50 -19.20
C GLN A 73 4.76 0.73 -18.36
N ILE A 74 4.59 0.54 -17.05
CA ILE A 74 4.28 1.63 -16.12
C ILE A 74 5.44 2.63 -16.09
N LYS A 75 6.69 2.14 -15.96
CA LYS A 75 7.88 2.99 -15.93
C LYS A 75 8.01 3.82 -17.22
N GLU A 76 7.72 3.26 -18.38
CA GLU A 76 7.79 3.99 -19.65
C GLU A 76 6.70 5.08 -19.74
N ALA A 77 5.49 4.77 -19.29
CA ALA A 77 4.33 5.63 -19.48
C ALA A 77 4.14 6.74 -18.42
N THR A 78 4.76 6.63 -17.24
CA THR A 78 4.61 7.62 -16.15
C THR A 78 5.87 7.77 -15.31
N ASP A 79 6.00 8.91 -14.64
CA ASP A 79 7.05 9.16 -13.65
C ASP A 79 6.63 8.80 -12.23
N ALA A 80 5.42 8.30 -12.00
CA ALA A 80 4.99 7.82 -10.69
C ALA A 80 6.03 6.88 -10.06
N VAL A 81 6.22 7.00 -8.75
CA VAL A 81 7.09 6.08 -8.01
C VAL A 81 6.38 4.74 -7.95
N ILE A 82 7.11 3.69 -8.33
CA ILE A 82 6.60 2.32 -8.26
C ILE A 82 7.00 1.72 -6.91
N ASN A 83 5.98 1.40 -6.12
CA ASN A 83 6.10 0.75 -4.83
C ASN A 83 5.69 -0.72 -4.97
N VAL A 84 6.64 -1.64 -4.81
CA VAL A 84 6.39 -3.08 -4.94
C VAL A 84 6.10 -3.66 -3.56
N THR A 85 5.02 -4.43 -3.45
CA THR A 85 4.71 -5.14 -2.20
C THR A 85 5.84 -6.07 -1.76
N THR A 86 6.11 -6.12 -0.46
CA THR A 86 6.73 -7.31 0.18
C THR A 86 5.78 -8.02 1.13
N GLY A 87 4.50 -7.62 1.21
CA GLY A 87 3.44 -8.36 1.88
C GLY A 87 2.98 -9.59 1.10
N GLY A 88 2.78 -9.44 -0.21
CA GLY A 88 2.40 -10.52 -1.11
C GLY A 88 0.96 -10.97 -0.89
N GLY A 89 0.69 -12.26 -1.08
CA GLY A 89 -0.59 -12.90 -0.79
C GLY A 89 -0.52 -13.89 0.37
N HIS A 90 -1.69 -14.33 0.80
CA HIS A 90 -1.84 -15.27 1.92
C HIS A 90 -1.12 -16.58 1.63
N GLY A 91 -0.39 -17.09 2.63
CA GLY A 91 0.34 -18.36 2.54
C GLY A 91 1.75 -18.28 1.93
N MET A 92 2.16 -17.14 1.38
CA MET A 92 3.52 -16.98 0.83
C MET A 92 4.58 -16.91 1.93
N THR A 93 5.70 -17.59 1.72
CA THR A 93 6.91 -17.45 2.52
C THR A 93 7.53 -16.07 2.34
N VAL A 94 8.40 -15.66 3.27
CA VAL A 94 9.12 -14.39 3.15
C VAL A 94 9.96 -14.32 1.86
N GLN A 95 10.52 -15.44 1.41
CA GLN A 95 11.41 -15.42 0.24
C GLN A 95 10.62 -15.30 -1.06
N GLU A 96 9.45 -15.93 -1.13
CA GLU A 96 8.51 -15.72 -2.23
C GLU A 96 8.06 -14.26 -2.25
N ARG A 97 7.67 -13.70 -1.10
CA ARG A 97 7.24 -12.30 -0.98
C ARG A 97 8.31 -11.28 -1.42
N LEU A 98 9.59 -11.62 -1.27
CA LEU A 98 10.71 -10.76 -1.67
C LEU A 98 11.15 -10.95 -3.13
N ALA A 99 10.73 -12.03 -3.78
CA ALA A 99 11.27 -12.44 -5.09
C ALA A 99 11.18 -11.32 -6.13
N ALA A 100 10.02 -10.67 -6.25
CA ALA A 100 9.82 -9.58 -7.21
C ALA A 100 10.67 -8.35 -6.84
N ALA A 101 10.64 -7.91 -5.59
CA ALA A 101 11.41 -6.75 -5.13
C ALA A 101 12.92 -6.94 -5.33
N MET A 102 13.45 -8.14 -5.07
CA MET A 102 14.86 -8.47 -5.30
C MET A 102 15.22 -8.53 -6.79
N ALA A 103 14.32 -9.03 -7.64
CA ALA A 103 14.55 -9.08 -9.08
C ALA A 103 14.60 -7.68 -9.71
N PHE A 104 13.74 -6.77 -9.22
CA PHE A 104 13.48 -5.49 -9.86
C PHE A 104 14.12 -4.29 -9.16
N GLU A 105 14.59 -4.44 -7.92
CA GLU A 105 15.21 -3.40 -7.11
C GLU A 105 14.48 -2.05 -7.22
N PRO A 106 13.19 -1.97 -6.85
CA PRO A 106 12.41 -0.76 -7.03
C PRO A 106 12.93 0.39 -6.15
N GLU A 107 12.49 1.60 -6.44
CA GLU A 107 12.79 2.79 -5.62
C GLU A 107 12.29 2.62 -4.18
N MET A 108 11.11 2.02 -4.05
CA MET A 108 10.53 1.71 -2.76
C MET A 108 9.75 0.39 -2.75
N CYS A 109 9.58 -0.15 -1.55
CA CYS A 109 8.76 -1.33 -1.28
C CYS A 109 7.88 -1.12 -0.04
N SER A 110 6.78 -1.85 0.04
CA SER A 110 6.03 -1.93 1.31
C SER A 110 6.76 -2.84 2.29
N LEU A 111 6.71 -2.55 3.58
CA LEU A 111 7.31 -3.36 4.65
C LEU A 111 6.37 -3.43 5.84
N ASN A 112 5.87 -4.63 6.09
CA ASN A 112 4.92 -4.90 7.17
C ASN A 112 5.65 -4.99 8.51
N MET A 113 5.25 -4.14 9.46
CA MET A 113 6.01 -3.88 10.70
C MET A 113 5.64 -4.80 11.88
N GLY A 114 4.96 -5.91 11.63
CA GLY A 114 4.68 -6.88 12.68
C GLY A 114 3.84 -8.07 12.22
N SER A 115 3.96 -9.17 12.97
CA SER A 115 3.10 -10.34 12.82
C SER A 115 1.73 -10.06 13.42
N MET A 116 0.66 -10.42 12.70
CA MET A 116 -0.71 -10.19 13.16
C MET A 116 -1.68 -11.21 12.57
N ASN A 117 -2.85 -11.34 13.20
CA ASN A 117 -4.00 -11.96 12.51
C ASN A 117 -4.43 -11.05 11.36
N PHE A 118 -4.89 -11.64 10.25
CA PHE A 118 -5.37 -10.90 9.10
C PHE A 118 -6.62 -11.57 8.53
N GLY A 119 -7.79 -11.28 9.11
CA GLY A 119 -9.01 -12.04 8.89
C GLY A 119 -9.92 -11.50 7.79
N LEU A 120 -10.10 -12.26 6.71
CA LEU A 120 -10.99 -11.95 5.58
C LEU A 120 -12.22 -12.87 5.49
N PHE A 121 -12.24 -13.97 6.24
CA PHE A 121 -13.34 -14.96 6.27
C PHE A 121 -14.72 -14.36 6.53
N HIS A 122 -14.78 -13.21 7.21
CA HIS A 122 -16.03 -12.49 7.50
C HIS A 122 -16.71 -11.92 6.24
N LEU A 123 -16.02 -11.89 5.10
CA LEU A 123 -16.56 -11.50 3.81
C LEU A 123 -17.34 -12.64 3.13
N LEU A 124 -17.08 -13.91 3.48
CA LEU A 124 -17.72 -15.08 2.86
C LEU A 124 -19.25 -14.98 2.81
N PRO A 125 -19.96 -14.61 3.91
CA PRO A 125 -21.42 -14.56 3.89
C PRO A 125 -22.01 -13.46 3.00
N ARG A 126 -21.17 -12.54 2.46
CA ARG A 126 -21.62 -11.47 1.57
C ARG A 126 -21.78 -11.92 0.12
N TYR A 127 -21.24 -13.09 -0.24
CA TYR A 127 -21.25 -13.60 -1.61
C TYR A 127 -21.81 -15.02 -1.65
N THR A 128 -22.78 -15.25 -2.54
CA THR A 128 -23.44 -16.56 -2.70
C THR A 128 -22.92 -17.34 -3.90
N THR A 129 -22.19 -16.69 -4.81
CA THR A 129 -21.63 -17.27 -6.04
C THR A 129 -20.21 -16.79 -6.21
N TRP A 130 -19.31 -17.68 -6.67
CA TRP A 130 -17.89 -17.41 -6.87
C TRP A 130 -17.50 -17.72 -8.31
N LYS A 131 -16.64 -16.89 -8.91
CA LYS A 131 -16.09 -17.11 -10.26
C LYS A 131 -15.07 -18.24 -10.25
N TYR A 132 -14.26 -18.33 -9.20
CA TYR A 132 -13.22 -19.33 -9.07
C TYR A 132 -13.23 -20.01 -7.69
N ASP A 133 -12.91 -21.30 -7.67
CA ASP A 133 -12.92 -22.13 -6.44
C ASP A 133 -11.90 -21.65 -5.38
N TRP A 134 -10.81 -21.02 -5.81
CA TRP A 134 -9.78 -20.52 -4.89
C TRP A 134 -10.27 -19.35 -4.03
N GLU A 135 -11.23 -18.56 -4.51
CA GLU A 135 -11.67 -17.33 -3.85
C GLU A 135 -12.27 -17.60 -2.46
N PRO A 136 -13.30 -18.45 -2.29
CA PRO A 136 -13.84 -18.75 -0.96
C PRO A 136 -12.84 -19.51 -0.09
N GLN A 137 -12.00 -20.36 -0.68
CA GLN A 137 -10.98 -21.11 0.06
C GLN A 137 -9.92 -20.18 0.66
N GLN A 138 -9.45 -19.19 -0.11
CA GLN A 138 -8.51 -18.18 0.37
C GLN A 138 -9.12 -17.40 1.54
N LEU A 139 -10.36 -16.93 1.41
CA LEU A 139 -11.01 -16.18 2.47
C LEU A 139 -11.18 -17.03 3.74
N GLU A 140 -11.62 -18.28 3.63
CA GLU A 140 -11.78 -19.14 4.82
C GLU A 140 -10.44 -19.44 5.50
N THR A 141 -9.38 -19.68 4.72
CA THR A 141 -8.03 -19.94 5.24
C THR A 141 -7.53 -18.80 6.14
N THR A 142 -7.97 -17.57 5.91
CA THR A 142 -7.60 -16.42 6.75
C THR A 142 -8.08 -16.52 8.21
N ARG A 143 -9.00 -17.44 8.53
CA ARG A 143 -9.47 -17.67 9.91
C ARG A 143 -8.37 -18.22 10.82
N ASP A 144 -7.45 -19.01 10.26
CA ASP A 144 -6.33 -19.63 10.98
C ASP A 144 -4.99 -19.21 10.34
N TYR A 145 -4.89 -17.93 9.98
CA TYR A 145 -3.71 -17.37 9.32
C TYR A 145 -3.08 -16.28 10.16
N ILE A 146 -1.75 -16.36 10.29
CA ILE A 146 -0.91 -15.27 10.79
C ILE A 146 -0.17 -14.65 9.61
N PHE A 147 -0.35 -13.36 9.42
CA PHE A 147 0.48 -12.59 8.51
C PHE A 147 1.83 -12.34 9.17
N LYS A 148 2.76 -13.28 8.98
CA LYS A 148 4.04 -13.34 9.68
C LYS A 148 5.03 -12.28 9.19
N ASN A 149 5.45 -11.40 10.10
CA ASN A 149 6.56 -10.45 9.95
C ASN A 149 7.30 -10.37 11.29
N THR A 150 8.08 -11.39 11.60
CA THR A 150 8.91 -11.40 12.82
C THR A 150 10.03 -10.37 12.70
N PHE A 151 10.66 -10.00 13.82
CA PHE A 151 11.83 -9.11 13.80
C PHE A 151 12.92 -9.60 12.85
N LYS A 152 13.22 -10.91 12.82
CA LYS A 152 14.20 -11.50 11.90
C LYS A 152 13.78 -11.37 10.43
N ASP A 153 12.50 -11.53 10.13
CA ASP A 153 12.01 -11.34 8.77
C ASP A 153 12.20 -9.87 8.35
N ILE A 154 11.86 -8.92 9.23
CA ILE A 154 12.03 -7.48 8.97
C ILE A 154 13.52 -7.14 8.80
N GLU A 155 14.42 -7.63 9.65
CA GLU A 155 15.87 -7.46 9.49
C GLU A 155 16.35 -7.95 8.14
N THR A 156 15.92 -9.16 7.73
CA THR A 156 16.29 -9.75 6.45
C THR A 156 15.87 -8.85 5.29
N ILE A 157 14.68 -8.25 5.35
CA ILE A 157 14.17 -7.36 4.31
C ILE A 157 14.96 -6.04 4.28
N LEU A 158 15.22 -5.45 5.44
CA LEU A 158 16.00 -4.21 5.58
C LEU A 158 17.43 -4.37 5.06
N GLU A 159 18.06 -5.51 5.33
CA GLU A 159 19.40 -5.83 4.84
C GLU A 159 19.39 -6.05 3.32
N GLN A 160 18.54 -6.96 2.82
CA GLN A 160 18.58 -7.35 1.42
C GLN A 160 18.11 -6.24 0.46
N LEU A 161 16.97 -5.61 0.74
CA LEU A 161 16.44 -4.56 -0.13
C LEU A 161 16.98 -3.18 0.22
N GLY A 162 17.04 -2.86 1.51
CA GLY A 162 17.48 -1.54 1.97
C GLY A 162 18.96 -1.32 1.67
N GLN A 163 19.83 -2.10 2.33
CA GLN A 163 21.28 -1.96 2.16
C GLN A 163 21.75 -2.57 0.83
N GLY A 164 21.20 -3.72 0.43
CA GLY A 164 21.63 -4.43 -0.78
C GLY A 164 21.20 -3.78 -2.10
N CYS A 165 20.02 -3.16 -2.16
CA CYS A 165 19.45 -2.61 -3.40
C CYS A 165 19.22 -1.09 -3.38
N GLY A 166 19.44 -0.43 -2.23
CA GLY A 166 19.13 0.99 -2.04
C GLY A 166 17.64 1.31 -2.06
N THR A 167 16.79 0.31 -1.82
CA THR A 167 15.33 0.45 -1.80
C THR A 167 14.87 1.09 -0.49
N ARG A 168 13.93 2.03 -0.57
CA ARG A 168 13.30 2.64 0.62
C ARG A 168 11.97 1.98 0.93
N PHE A 169 11.41 2.27 2.10
CA PHE A 169 10.24 1.53 2.59
C PHE A 169 9.05 2.42 2.88
N GLU A 170 7.87 1.94 2.47
CA GLU A 170 6.59 2.28 3.07
C GLU A 170 6.35 1.34 4.26
N PHE A 171 6.48 1.85 5.48
CA PHE A 171 6.35 1.07 6.70
C PHE A 171 4.88 0.90 7.08
N GLU A 172 4.33 -0.28 6.79
CA GLU A 172 2.92 -0.64 6.99
C GLU A 172 2.66 -0.98 8.46
N CYS A 173 2.03 -0.05 9.18
CA CYS A 173 1.73 -0.11 10.60
C CYS A 173 0.23 -0.27 10.83
N TYR A 174 -0.20 -1.49 11.16
CA TYR A 174 -1.60 -1.85 11.37
C TYR A 174 -2.06 -1.66 12.81
N ASP A 175 -1.14 -1.44 13.74
CA ASP A 175 -1.43 -1.21 15.15
C ASP A 175 -0.28 -0.45 15.81
N VAL A 176 -0.50 0.04 17.03
CA VAL A 176 0.44 0.83 17.81
C VAL A 176 1.75 0.08 18.03
N GLY A 177 1.69 -1.22 18.27
CA GLY A 177 2.87 -2.07 18.44
C GLY A 177 3.81 -2.03 17.22
N HIS A 178 3.27 -1.86 16.01
CA HIS A 178 4.08 -1.78 14.79
C HIS A 178 4.90 -0.49 14.72
N LEU A 179 4.40 0.62 15.27
CA LEU A 179 5.17 1.86 15.40
C LEU A 179 6.36 1.66 16.36
N TYR A 180 6.16 0.93 17.47
CA TYR A 180 7.25 0.58 18.38
C TYR A 180 8.26 -0.39 17.74
N THR A 181 7.81 -1.32 16.91
CA THR A 181 8.71 -2.15 16.10
C THR A 181 9.58 -1.29 15.18
N LEU A 182 9.00 -0.28 14.50
CA LEU A 182 9.77 0.62 13.64
C LEU A 182 10.77 1.45 14.44
N ALA A 183 10.37 1.96 15.61
CA ALA A 183 11.27 2.68 16.51
C ALA A 183 12.47 1.83 16.94
N HIS A 184 12.26 0.55 17.28
CA HIS A 184 13.37 -0.38 17.57
C HIS A 184 14.37 -0.48 16.41
N PHE A 185 13.91 -0.54 15.17
CA PHE A 185 14.79 -0.60 14.00
C PHE A 185 15.49 0.74 13.71
N LEU A 186 14.83 1.86 13.99
CA LEU A 186 15.42 3.20 13.89
C LEU A 186 16.52 3.39 14.93
N GLU A 187 16.26 3.06 16.20
CA GLU A 187 17.24 3.16 17.31
C GLU A 187 18.49 2.32 17.05
N ARG A 188 18.35 1.19 16.35
CA ARG A 188 19.45 0.32 15.93
C ARG A 188 20.17 0.79 14.66
N GLY A 189 19.69 1.84 14.00
CA GLY A 189 20.26 2.37 12.75
C GLY A 189 20.02 1.48 11.52
N LEU A 190 19.10 0.51 11.60
CA LEU A 190 18.78 -0.39 10.48
C LEU A 190 17.83 0.26 9.45
N VAL A 191 17.11 1.31 9.87
CA VAL A 191 16.39 2.22 8.97
C VAL A 191 16.91 3.63 9.18
N GLN A 192 16.84 4.45 8.14
CA GLN A 192 17.30 5.84 8.17
C GLN A 192 16.15 6.77 7.79
N PRO A 193 16.00 7.93 8.46
CA PRO A 193 15.08 8.97 8.02
C PRO A 193 15.35 9.41 6.56
N PRO A 194 14.36 10.00 5.87
CA PRO A 194 12.97 10.14 6.29
C PRO A 194 12.19 8.81 6.21
N LEU A 195 11.41 8.50 7.25
CA LEU A 195 10.59 7.29 7.33
C LEU A 195 9.23 7.52 6.69
N PHE A 196 8.79 6.72 5.72
CA PHE A 196 7.43 6.82 5.19
C PHE A 196 6.51 5.85 5.94
N VAL A 197 5.79 6.35 6.94
CA VAL A 197 4.94 5.54 7.83
C VAL A 197 3.51 5.51 7.30
N GLN A 198 3.05 4.35 6.86
CA GLN A 198 1.68 4.10 6.43
C GLN A 198 0.89 3.48 7.57
N THR A 199 -0.01 4.24 8.19
CA THR A 199 -0.91 3.72 9.23
C THR A 199 -2.17 3.17 8.59
N ILE A 200 -2.51 1.91 8.91
CA ILE A 200 -3.53 1.12 8.22
C ILE A 200 -4.68 0.81 9.18
N PHE A 201 -5.89 1.21 8.81
CA PHE A 201 -7.08 1.12 9.67
C PHE A 201 -8.15 0.20 9.10
N GLY A 202 -8.78 -0.59 9.97
CA GLY A 202 -10.00 -1.35 9.65
C GLY A 202 -9.80 -2.75 9.08
N VAL A 203 -8.59 -3.29 9.17
CA VAL A 203 -8.33 -4.72 8.92
C VAL A 203 -8.67 -5.52 10.18
N LEU A 204 -9.46 -6.60 10.04
CA LEU A 204 -9.77 -7.48 11.18
C LEU A 204 -8.50 -8.20 11.66
N GLY A 205 -8.06 -7.86 12.87
CA GLY A 205 -6.79 -8.30 13.45
C GLY A 205 -5.79 -7.16 13.66
N GLY A 206 -6.03 -5.98 13.08
CA GLY A 206 -5.34 -4.72 13.37
C GLY A 206 -6.24 -3.71 14.07
N ILE A 207 -5.81 -2.45 14.06
CA ILE A 207 -6.50 -1.33 14.72
C ILE A 207 -7.79 -0.93 13.98
N GLY A 208 -8.82 -0.58 14.75
CA GLY A 208 -10.15 -0.21 14.22
C GLY A 208 -10.16 1.15 13.48
N PRO A 209 -11.10 1.37 12.55
CA PRO A 209 -11.17 2.58 11.73
C PRO A 209 -11.94 3.72 12.42
N ASP A 210 -11.61 3.95 13.69
CA ASP A 210 -12.16 5.01 14.53
C ASP A 210 -11.25 6.25 14.51
N SER A 211 -11.83 7.44 14.64
CA SER A 211 -11.06 8.69 14.64
C SER A 211 -10.00 8.75 15.73
N GLU A 212 -10.32 8.20 16.90
CA GLU A 212 -9.50 8.13 18.09
C GLU A 212 -8.25 7.28 17.85
N ASN A 213 -8.38 6.19 17.09
CA ASN A 213 -7.26 5.34 16.71
C ASN A 213 -6.32 6.06 15.74
N LEU A 214 -6.85 6.82 14.79
CA LEU A 214 -6.03 7.64 13.89
C LEU A 214 -5.26 8.71 14.66
N LEU A 215 -5.93 9.46 15.54
CA LEU A 215 -5.29 10.46 16.40
C LEU A 215 -4.23 9.82 17.31
N HIS A 216 -4.52 8.64 17.85
CA HIS A 216 -3.60 7.91 18.72
C HIS A 216 -2.35 7.44 17.97
N MET A 217 -2.51 6.81 16.79
CA MET A 217 -1.39 6.38 15.95
C MET A 217 -0.50 7.56 15.56
N LYS A 218 -1.09 8.69 15.15
CA LYS A 218 -0.34 9.93 14.87
C LYS A 218 0.43 10.42 16.09
N ARG A 219 -0.21 10.50 17.25
CA ARG A 219 0.44 10.92 18.50
C ARG A 219 1.60 10.02 18.89
N ILE A 220 1.48 8.70 18.72
CA ILE A 220 2.56 7.76 19.02
C ILE A 220 3.69 7.89 18.00
N ALA A 221 3.38 8.04 16.71
CA ALA A 221 4.39 8.29 15.68
C ALA A 221 5.15 9.60 15.94
N ASP A 222 4.47 10.69 16.30
CA ASP A 222 5.11 11.96 16.69
C ASP A 222 6.05 11.80 17.89
N LYS A 223 5.61 11.03 18.89
CA LYS A 223 6.44 10.74 20.07
C LYS A 223 7.70 9.95 19.71
N LEU A 224 7.59 8.98 18.80
CA LEU A 224 8.67 8.05 18.48
C LEU A 224 9.64 8.59 17.43
N PHE A 225 9.15 9.37 16.47
CA PHE A 225 9.90 9.77 15.28
C PHE A 225 10.07 11.29 15.14
N GLY A 226 9.34 12.12 15.90
CA GLY A 226 9.43 13.58 15.78
C GLY A 226 9.24 14.06 14.34
N ASP A 227 10.23 14.77 13.81
CA ASP A 227 10.24 15.30 12.43
C ASP A 227 10.87 14.33 11.40
N ASP A 228 11.31 13.14 11.82
CA ASP A 228 12.06 12.18 10.97
C ASP A 228 11.16 11.33 10.06
N TYR A 229 9.84 11.58 10.04
CA TYR A 229 8.90 10.75 9.30
C TYR A 229 7.87 11.56 8.51
N LEU A 230 7.43 10.96 7.40
CA LEU A 230 6.26 11.35 6.64
C LEU A 230 5.15 10.35 6.93
N TRP A 231 3.99 10.86 7.30
CA TRP A 231 2.84 10.05 7.64
C TRP A 231 1.90 9.87 6.45
N SER A 232 1.40 8.66 6.21
CA SER A 232 0.35 8.36 5.24
C SER A 232 -0.76 7.52 5.88
N ILE A 233 -1.98 7.69 5.40
CA ILE A 233 -3.18 7.04 5.93
C ILE A 233 -3.81 6.12 4.86
N LEU A 234 -4.07 4.87 5.24
CA LEU A 234 -4.93 3.92 4.53
C LEU A 234 -6.08 3.52 5.45
N ALA A 235 -7.30 3.47 4.93
CA ALA A 235 -8.43 2.89 5.65
C ALA A 235 -9.29 1.98 4.77
N ALA A 236 -9.66 0.81 5.31
CA ALA A 236 -10.34 -0.23 4.56
C ALA A 236 -11.79 0.15 4.16
N GLY A 237 -12.14 -0.12 2.91
CA GLY A 237 -13.48 0.00 2.35
C GLY A 237 -14.09 1.39 2.53
N ARG A 238 -15.31 1.44 3.08
CA ARG A 238 -16.09 2.68 3.27
C ARG A 238 -15.39 3.75 4.12
N HIS A 239 -14.34 3.38 4.87
CA HIS A 239 -13.61 4.28 5.75
C HIS A 239 -12.53 5.09 5.02
N GLN A 240 -12.15 4.68 3.80
CA GLN A 240 -11.05 5.26 3.00
C GLN A 240 -11.11 6.78 2.94
N LEU A 241 -12.15 7.35 2.34
CA LEU A 241 -12.24 8.80 2.15
C LEU A 241 -12.32 9.57 3.48
N GLY A 242 -13.06 9.06 4.46
CA GLY A 242 -13.25 9.75 5.75
C GLY A 242 -11.94 9.90 6.53
N LEU A 243 -11.22 8.79 6.74
CA LEU A 243 -9.96 8.80 7.49
C LEU A 243 -8.82 9.45 6.70
N CYS A 244 -8.74 9.26 5.38
CA CYS A 244 -7.76 9.98 4.56
C CYS A 244 -7.96 11.49 4.61
N THR A 245 -9.21 11.96 4.55
CA THR A 245 -9.53 13.40 4.65
C THR A 245 -9.09 13.95 6.01
N MET A 246 -9.41 13.24 7.10
CA MET A 246 -8.99 13.66 8.44
C MET A 246 -7.46 13.70 8.56
N GLY A 247 -6.76 12.65 8.11
CA GLY A 247 -5.30 12.61 8.10
C GLY A 247 -4.66 13.74 7.28
N ALA A 248 -5.20 14.05 6.09
CA ALA A 248 -4.72 15.14 5.26
C ALA A 248 -4.87 16.52 5.94
N THR A 249 -5.98 16.76 6.66
CA THR A 249 -6.15 18.01 7.44
C THR A 249 -5.17 18.15 8.60
N MET A 250 -4.54 17.05 9.01
CA MET A 250 -3.51 17.02 10.05
C MET A 250 -2.07 17.04 9.48
N GLY A 251 -1.91 17.31 8.18
CA GLY A 251 -0.58 17.33 7.53
C GLY A 251 -0.11 15.97 7.00
N GLY A 252 -0.97 14.95 7.01
CA GLY A 252 -0.66 13.62 6.48
C GLY A 252 -0.79 13.50 4.96
N ASN A 253 -0.26 12.40 4.44
CA ASN A 253 -0.44 11.91 3.08
C ASN A 253 -1.56 10.87 3.03
N VAL A 254 -2.00 10.47 1.84
CA VAL A 254 -3.19 9.62 1.69
C VAL A 254 -2.93 8.45 0.75
N ARG A 255 -3.52 7.29 1.07
CA ARG A 255 -3.55 6.12 0.20
C ARG A 255 -4.99 5.75 -0.15
N VAL A 256 -5.24 5.62 -1.45
CA VAL A 256 -6.52 5.19 -2.03
C VAL A 256 -6.28 4.03 -3.01
N GLY A 257 -7.36 3.49 -3.58
CA GLY A 257 -7.28 2.48 -4.64
C GLY A 257 -8.15 1.26 -4.37
N LEU A 258 -8.30 0.43 -5.40
CA LEU A 258 -9.17 -0.75 -5.41
C LEU A 258 -8.62 -1.89 -4.53
N GLU A 259 -7.34 -1.87 -4.21
CA GLU A 259 -6.76 -2.74 -3.18
C GLU A 259 -7.47 -2.54 -1.83
N ASP A 260 -7.71 -1.28 -1.47
CA ASP A 260 -8.18 -0.91 -0.14
C ASP A 260 -9.70 -0.73 -0.10
N ASN A 261 -10.32 -0.33 -1.23
CA ASN A 261 -11.74 0.00 -1.32
C ASN A 261 -12.32 -0.21 -2.73
N LEU A 262 -13.33 -1.07 -2.86
CA LEU A 262 -14.02 -1.33 -4.13
C LEU A 262 -15.09 -0.29 -4.50
N TYR A 263 -15.39 0.70 -3.65
CA TYR A 263 -16.59 1.54 -3.78
C TYR A 263 -16.25 3.03 -3.96
N LEU A 264 -16.91 3.69 -4.91
CA LEU A 264 -16.86 5.15 -5.07
C LEU A 264 -17.81 5.85 -4.09
N ALA A 265 -18.97 5.25 -3.85
CA ALA A 265 -19.99 5.71 -2.91
C ALA A 265 -20.73 4.51 -2.31
N LYS A 266 -21.64 4.77 -1.37
CA LYS A 266 -22.42 3.70 -0.74
C LYS A 266 -23.22 2.92 -1.79
N GLY A 267 -22.83 1.68 -2.04
CA GLY A 267 -23.46 0.79 -3.01
C GLY A 267 -23.08 1.05 -4.47
N GLU A 268 -22.11 1.94 -4.73
CA GLU A 268 -21.62 2.26 -6.07
C GLU A 268 -20.16 1.83 -6.18
N TYR A 269 -19.86 0.87 -7.06
CA TYR A 269 -18.51 0.41 -7.31
C TYR A 269 -17.64 1.50 -7.95
N ALA A 270 -16.39 1.59 -7.52
CA ALA A 270 -15.38 2.37 -8.22
C ALA A 270 -14.99 1.63 -9.51
N ARG A 271 -15.18 2.31 -10.65
CA ARG A 271 -14.95 1.71 -11.98
C ARG A 271 -13.48 1.62 -12.38
N SER A 272 -12.61 2.33 -11.68
CA SER A 272 -11.15 2.28 -11.86
C SER A 272 -10.44 2.84 -10.63
N ASN A 273 -9.15 2.57 -10.50
CA ASN A 273 -8.32 3.25 -9.51
C ASN A 273 -8.29 4.78 -9.72
N ALA A 274 -8.30 5.25 -10.98
CA ALA A 274 -8.25 6.66 -11.30
C ALA A 274 -9.43 7.46 -10.73
N VAL A 275 -10.65 6.90 -10.68
CA VAL A 275 -11.80 7.63 -10.11
C VAL A 275 -11.66 7.85 -8.60
N LEU A 276 -11.00 6.93 -7.89
CA LEU A 276 -10.70 7.10 -6.45
C LEU A 276 -9.64 8.17 -6.22
N VAL A 277 -8.59 8.19 -7.06
CA VAL A 277 -7.56 9.25 -7.05
C VAL A 277 -8.17 10.62 -7.34
N GLN A 278 -9.00 10.72 -8.38
CA GLN A 278 -9.71 11.96 -8.74
C GLN A 278 -10.57 12.45 -7.57
N ARG A 279 -11.35 11.55 -6.96
CA ARG A 279 -12.20 11.90 -5.81
C ARG A 279 -11.37 12.44 -4.63
N MET A 280 -10.25 11.81 -4.30
CA MET A 280 -9.39 12.27 -3.22
C MET A 280 -8.74 13.62 -3.56
N ARG A 281 -8.23 13.78 -4.79
CA ARG A 281 -7.69 15.05 -5.28
C ARG A 281 -8.71 16.18 -5.21
N GLU A 282 -9.96 15.94 -5.58
CA GLU A 282 -11.03 16.94 -5.48
C GLU A 282 -11.28 17.38 -4.03
N ILE A 283 -11.29 16.43 -3.08
CA ILE A 283 -11.43 16.73 -1.65
C ILE A 283 -10.25 17.60 -1.18
N LEU A 284 -9.01 17.21 -1.50
CA LEU A 284 -7.81 17.96 -1.14
C LEU A 284 -7.84 19.39 -1.71
N ASN A 285 -8.19 19.53 -2.99
CA ASN A 285 -8.32 20.84 -3.63
C ASN A 285 -9.38 21.71 -2.94
N ARG A 286 -10.53 21.14 -2.53
CA ARG A 286 -11.58 21.87 -1.79
C ARG A 286 -11.13 22.29 -0.39
N LEU A 287 -10.17 21.58 0.20
CA LEU A 287 -9.50 21.95 1.45
C LEU A 287 -8.34 22.94 1.24
N SER A 288 -8.13 23.44 0.01
CA SER A 288 -6.99 24.29 -0.36
C SER A 288 -5.62 23.62 -0.15
N LEU A 289 -5.59 22.28 -0.23
CA LEU A 289 -4.36 21.48 -0.22
C LEU A 289 -3.94 21.15 -1.65
N THR A 290 -2.64 21.16 -1.91
CA THR A 290 -2.03 20.78 -3.18
C THR A 290 -1.48 19.37 -3.13
N ILE A 291 -1.39 18.68 -4.27
CA ILE A 291 -0.88 17.32 -4.38
C ILE A 291 0.59 17.30 -4.79
N ALA A 292 1.35 16.31 -4.32
CA ALA A 292 2.76 16.17 -4.64
C ALA A 292 2.96 15.58 -6.04
N THR A 293 4.00 16.01 -6.74
CA THR A 293 4.47 15.34 -7.96
C THR A 293 5.36 14.14 -7.62
N PRO A 294 5.54 13.17 -8.54
CA PRO A 294 6.49 12.07 -8.31
C PRO A 294 7.93 12.55 -8.02
N SER A 295 8.37 13.65 -8.62
CA SER A 295 9.70 14.23 -8.35
C SER A 295 9.81 14.76 -6.92
N GLU A 296 8.78 15.46 -6.43
CA GLU A 296 8.72 15.92 -5.03
C GLU A 296 8.68 14.74 -4.05
N VAL A 297 7.98 13.65 -4.39
CA VAL A 297 8.01 12.40 -3.60
C VAL A 297 9.43 11.85 -3.52
N ARG A 298 10.13 11.73 -4.66
CA ARG A 298 11.50 11.22 -4.69
C ARG A 298 12.45 12.05 -3.83
N GLU A 299 12.34 13.38 -3.90
CA GLU A 299 13.14 14.29 -3.08
C GLU A 299 12.84 14.10 -1.58
N ARG A 300 11.55 14.18 -1.20
CA ARG A 300 11.12 14.10 0.20
C ARG A 300 11.38 12.75 0.84
N LEU A 301 11.30 11.67 0.07
CA LEU A 301 11.56 10.32 0.54
C LEU A 301 13.00 9.88 0.28
N GLN A 302 13.85 10.71 -0.33
CA GLN A 302 15.23 10.37 -0.70
C GLN A 302 15.34 9.06 -1.52
N LEU A 303 14.45 8.90 -2.50
CA LEU A 303 14.43 7.72 -3.36
C LEU A 303 15.59 7.74 -4.35
N LYS A 304 16.12 6.55 -4.71
CA LYS A 304 17.27 6.40 -5.61
C LYS A 304 17.03 6.83 -7.06
N GLY A 305 15.78 7.10 -7.44
CA GLY A 305 15.43 7.59 -8.77
C GLY A 305 14.99 6.49 -9.73
N LYS A 306 14.08 6.86 -10.65
CA LYS A 306 13.46 6.00 -11.66
C LYS A 306 14.47 5.26 -12.56
N THR A 307 15.67 5.81 -12.77
CA THR A 307 16.71 5.20 -13.60
C THR A 307 17.56 4.16 -12.86
N ALA A 308 17.47 4.10 -11.53
CA ALA A 308 18.25 3.20 -10.68
C ALA A 308 17.49 1.92 -10.26
N VAL A 309 16.52 1.50 -11.07
CA VAL A 309 15.72 0.27 -10.89
C VAL A 309 16.00 -0.72 -12.02
N ARG A 310 15.76 -2.03 -11.81
CA ARG A 310 16.07 -3.11 -12.75
C ARG A 310 14.86 -3.56 -13.62
N PHE A 311 14.15 -2.60 -14.22
CA PHE A 311 13.07 -2.83 -15.19
C PHE A 311 12.82 -1.57 -16.03
#